data_AF-A0A183DJ66-F1
#
_entry.id   AF-A0A183DJ66-F1
#
_cell.length_a   1.000
_cell.length_b   1.000
_cell.length_c   1.000
_cell.angle_alpha   90.00
_cell.angle_beta   90.00
_cell.angle_gamma   90.00
#
_symmetry.space_group_name_H-M   'P 1'
#
loop_
_entity.id
_entity.type
_entity.pdbx_description
1 polymer ?
#
loop_
_entity_poly.entity_id
_entity_poly.type
_entity_poly.pdbx_seq_one_letter_code
_entity_poly.pdbx_strand_id
1 'polypeptide(L)'
;MCFDPEIGWDGVSLDEFLACPYNLAFNRQTRMLADLTLINCYDTRANDVATRERIMLASAKANLKNLAFFGLKEYMAESQWMFEQLFRLK
;
A
#
# COMPACT_ATOMS: atom_id res chain seq x y z
N MET A 1 9.92 3.24 -20.33
CA MET A 1 9.08 2.87 -19.18
C MET A 1 8.06 1.85 -19.66
N CYS A 2 7.60 0.93 -18.80
CA CYS A 2 6.58 -0.06 -19.14
C CYS A 2 5.15 0.53 -19.21
N PHE A 3 4.98 1.73 -18.64
CA PHE A 3 3.74 2.46 -18.46
C PHE A 3 3.96 3.87 -18.97
N ASP A 4 2.97 4.39 -19.69
CA ASP A 4 2.94 5.77 -20.17
C ASP A 4 1.74 6.50 -19.54
N PRO A 5 1.95 7.54 -18.72
CA PRO A 5 0.86 8.25 -18.07
C PRO A 5 0.01 9.11 -19.02
N GLU A 6 0.50 9.46 -20.22
CA GLU A 6 -0.26 10.23 -21.21
C GLU A 6 -1.22 9.34 -22.01
N ILE A 7 -0.84 8.07 -22.22
CA ILE A 7 -1.60 7.10 -23.02
C ILE A 7 -2.42 6.16 -22.12
N GLY A 8 -1.96 5.90 -20.90
CA GLY A 8 -2.53 4.91 -19.99
C GLY A 8 -1.88 3.53 -20.14
N TRP A 9 -2.51 2.51 -19.55
CA TRP A 9 -2.03 1.12 -19.59
C TRP A 9 -3.12 0.12 -19.94
N ASP A 10 -4.02 0.50 -20.85
CA ASP A 10 -5.14 -0.35 -21.22
C ASP A 10 -4.70 -1.56 -22.08
N GLY A 11 -5.40 -2.68 -21.92
CA GLY A 11 -5.14 -3.90 -22.68
C GLY A 11 -3.88 -4.68 -22.30
N VAL A 12 -3.14 -4.24 -21.27
CA VAL A 12 -1.96 -4.96 -20.76
C VAL A 12 -2.33 -6.34 -20.23
N SER A 13 -1.56 -7.35 -20.60
CA SER A 13 -1.72 -8.69 -20.04
C SER A 13 -1.22 -8.77 -18.60
N LEU A 14 -1.61 -9.82 -17.87
CA LEU A 14 -1.12 -10.04 -16.51
C LEU A 14 0.42 -10.19 -16.47
N ASP A 15 1.01 -10.91 -17.41
CA ASP A 15 2.46 -11.15 -17.43
C ASP A 15 3.23 -9.86 -17.70
N GLU A 16 2.77 -9.03 -18.64
CA GLU A 16 3.37 -7.71 -18.90
C GLU A 16 3.22 -6.77 -17.70
N PHE A 17 2.07 -6.81 -17.02
CA PHE A 17 1.83 -6.05 -15.80
C PHE A 17 2.80 -6.44 -14.69
N LEU A 18 3.05 -7.74 -14.52
CA LEU A 18 3.97 -8.29 -13.53
C LEU A 18 5.44 -8.06 -13.90
N ALA A 19 5.78 -8.06 -15.19
CA ALA A 19 7.14 -7.85 -15.67
C ALA A 19 7.65 -6.41 -15.51
N CYS A 20 6.77 -5.45 -15.22
CA CYS A 20 7.19 -4.08 -15.04
C CYS A 20 7.88 -3.82 -13.67
N PRO A 21 9.18 -3.45 -13.65
CA PRO A 21 9.93 -3.26 -12.40
C PRO A 21 9.52 -2.01 -11.60
N TYR A 22 8.80 -1.07 -12.21
CA TYR A 22 8.35 0.18 -11.58
C TYR A 22 6.84 0.19 -11.30
N ASN A 23 6.18 -0.96 -11.40
CA ASN A 23 4.74 -1.05 -11.20
C ASN A 23 4.37 -0.76 -9.73
N LEU A 24 3.64 0.33 -9.52
CA LEU A 24 3.21 0.79 -8.22
C LEU A 24 2.13 -0.11 -7.57
N ALA A 25 1.62 -1.14 -8.26
CA ALA A 25 0.76 -2.14 -7.66
C ALA A 25 1.52 -3.03 -6.66
N PHE A 26 2.80 -3.29 -6.90
CA PHE A 26 3.63 -4.06 -5.97
C PHE A 26 3.75 -3.33 -4.63
N ASN A 27 3.48 -4.07 -3.55
CA ASN A 27 3.50 -3.57 -2.17
C ASN A 27 2.66 -2.29 -1.95
N ARG A 28 1.59 -2.08 -2.75
CA ARG A 28 0.75 -0.87 -2.70
C ARG A 28 0.23 -0.57 -1.30
N GLN A 29 -0.31 -1.57 -0.60
CA GLN A 29 -0.86 -1.38 0.75
C GLN A 29 0.21 -0.91 1.74
N THR A 30 1.37 -1.58 1.77
CA THR A 30 2.51 -1.19 2.61
C THR A 30 3.00 0.21 2.27
N ARG A 31 3.18 0.54 0.98
CA ARG A 31 3.63 1.87 0.54
C ARG A 31 2.65 2.98 0.90
N MET A 32 1.34 2.73 0.80
CA MET A 32 0.30 3.73 1.09
C MET A 32 0.05 3.93 2.59
N LEU A 33 0.42 2.96 3.42
CA LEU A 33 0.25 3.04 4.87
C LEU A 33 1.53 3.49 5.60
N ALA A 34 2.72 3.31 5.01
CA ALA A 34 3.98 3.71 5.60
C ALA A 34 4.24 5.23 5.50
N ASP A 35 5.03 5.74 6.44
CA ASP A 35 5.70 7.04 6.30
C ASP A 35 6.91 6.90 5.38
N LEU A 36 6.79 7.44 4.16
CA LEU A 36 7.84 7.34 3.15
C LEU A 36 9.03 8.26 3.43
N THR A 37 8.89 9.27 4.31
CA THR A 37 10.02 10.15 4.66
C THR A 37 11.14 9.39 5.35
N LEU A 38 10.81 8.31 6.08
CA LEU A 38 11.75 7.40 6.74
C LEU A 38 12.68 6.65 5.76
N ILE A 39 12.32 6.64 4.47
CA ILE A 39 13.07 5.95 3.41
C ILE A 39 13.43 6.90 2.25
N ASN A 40 13.51 8.21 2.49
CA ASN A 40 13.80 9.21 1.46
C ASN A 40 12.78 9.21 0.31
N CYS A 41 11.49 9.08 0.66
CA CYS A 41 10.36 9.12 -0.25
C CYS A 41 10.51 8.10 -1.39
N TYR A 42 10.63 8.55 -2.63
CA TYR A 42 10.75 7.70 -3.82
C TYR A 42 12.21 7.52 -4.29
N ASP A 43 13.20 8.10 -3.61
CA ASP A 43 14.60 7.87 -3.99
C ASP A 43 15.07 6.50 -3.48
N THR A 44 15.13 5.54 -4.39
CA THR A 44 15.56 4.17 -4.12
C THR A 44 17.07 4.00 -4.02
N ARG A 45 17.87 5.04 -4.36
CA ARG A 45 19.35 4.96 -4.32
C ARG A 45 19.92 5.23 -2.94
N ALA A 46 19.14 5.86 -2.07
CA ALA A 46 19.62 6.38 -0.80
C ALA A 46 19.74 5.30 0.30
N ASN A 47 19.16 4.11 0.11
CA ASN A 47 19.18 3.02 1.07
C ASN A 47 19.32 1.67 0.34
N ASP A 48 19.94 0.70 1.01
CA ASP A 48 19.84 -0.72 0.62
C ASP A 48 18.36 -1.15 0.54
N VAL A 49 18.03 -2.00 -0.43
CA VAL A 49 16.66 -2.44 -0.72
C VAL A 49 16.04 -3.17 0.47
N ALA A 50 16.77 -4.12 1.07
CA ALA A 50 16.24 -4.90 2.19
C ALA A 50 15.97 -4.02 3.41
N THR A 51 16.85 -3.06 3.68
CA THR A 51 16.70 -2.09 4.75
C THR A 51 15.49 -1.19 4.50
N ARG A 52 15.34 -0.68 3.28
CA ARG A 52 14.21 0.14 2.84
C ARG A 52 12.87 -0.59 3.03
N GLU A 53 12.78 -1.84 2.58
CA GLU A 53 11.56 -2.65 2.69
C GLU A 53 11.21 -2.96 4.15
N ARG A 54 12.21 -3.26 4.98
CA ARG A 54 12.01 -3.52 6.42
C ARG A 54 11.46 -2.29 7.15
N ILE A 55 12.01 -1.11 6.89
CA ILE A 55 11.53 0.16 7.47
C ILE A 55 10.10 0.43 7.02
N MET A 56 9.81 0.29 5.72
CA MET A 56 8.47 0.51 5.17
C MET A 56 7.43 -0.43 5.78
N LEU A 57 7.75 -1.73 5.92
CA LEU A 57 6.86 -2.71 6.54
C LEU A 57 6.59 -2.40 8.02
N ALA A 58 7.63 -2.02 8.78
CA ALA A 58 7.48 -1.67 10.19
C ALA A 58 6.60 -0.42 10.37
N SER A 59 6.84 0.62 9.56
CA SER A 59 6.05 1.86 9.56
C SER A 59 4.59 1.61 9.19
N ALA A 60 4.33 0.85 8.11
CA ALA A 60 2.96 0.51 7.69
C ALA A 60 2.18 -0.23 8.78
N LYS A 61 2.81 -1.20 9.46
CA LYS A 61 2.18 -1.94 10.58
C LYS A 61 1.86 -1.01 11.76
N ALA A 62 2.79 -0.13 12.11
CA ALA A 62 2.59 0.82 13.20
C ALA A 62 1.43 1.78 12.89
N ASN A 63 1.40 2.34 11.68
CA ASN A 63 0.35 3.25 11.24
C ASN A 63 -1.02 2.56 11.18
N LEU A 64 -1.10 1.38 10.55
CA LEU A 64 -2.35 0.60 10.46
C LEU A 64 -2.92 0.25 11.84
N LYS A 65 -2.06 -0.16 12.78
CA LYS A 65 -2.47 -0.47 14.17
C LYS A 65 -3.00 0.76 14.92
N ASN A 66 -2.51 1.96 14.58
CA ASN A 66 -2.87 3.21 15.25
C ASN A 66 -4.04 3.94 14.58
N LEU A 67 -4.55 3.45 13.44
CA LEU A 67 -5.81 3.97 12.90
C LEU A 67 -6.94 3.68 13.89
N ALA A 68 -7.90 4.60 13.98
CA ALA A 68 -9.09 4.39 14.80
C ALA A 68 -9.82 3.09 14.40
N PHE A 69 -9.88 2.80 13.10
CA PHE A 69 -10.49 1.59 12.55
C PHE A 69 -9.89 1.26 11.16
N PHE A 70 -9.85 -0.02 10.81
CA PHE A 70 -9.72 -0.50 9.44
C PHE A 70 -10.55 -1.77 9.26
N GLY A 71 -11.08 -1.97 8.05
CA GLY A 71 -11.88 -3.14 7.69
C GLY A 71 -11.13 -4.06 6.74
N LEU A 72 -11.61 -5.30 6.65
CA LEU A 72 -11.10 -6.30 5.72
C LEU A 72 -12.17 -6.63 4.69
N LYS A 73 -11.81 -6.62 3.40
CA LYS A 73 -12.75 -6.85 2.29
C LYS A 73 -13.41 -8.23 2.35
N GLU A 74 -12.72 -9.19 2.94
CA GLU A 74 -13.17 -10.58 3.13
C GLU A 74 -14.23 -10.70 4.24
N TYR A 75 -14.28 -9.74 5.17
CA TYR A 75 -15.11 -9.74 6.39
C TYR A 75 -15.95 -8.46 6.48
N MET A 76 -16.79 -8.24 5.48
CA MET A 76 -17.53 -6.97 5.34
C MET A 76 -18.55 -6.75 6.46
N ALA A 77 -19.26 -7.81 6.88
CA ALA A 77 -20.29 -7.70 7.92
C ALA A 77 -19.68 -7.42 9.30
N GLU A 78 -18.58 -8.09 9.63
CA GLU A 78 -17.81 -7.90 10.85
C GLU A 78 -17.18 -6.52 10.87
N SER A 79 -16.59 -6.09 9.76
CA SER A 79 -16.02 -4.74 9.60
C SER A 79 -17.10 -3.67 9.82
N GLN A 80 -18.28 -3.83 9.22
CA GLN A 80 -19.40 -2.91 9.44
C GLN A 80 -19.81 -2.87 10.91
N TRP A 81 -20.04 -4.03 11.52
CA TRP A 81 -20.47 -4.11 12.91
C TRP A 81 -19.44 -3.45 13.85
N MET A 82 -18.15 -3.77 13.71
CA MET A 82 -17.09 -3.16 14.52
C MET A 82 -17.02 -1.64 14.35
N PHE A 83 -17.16 -1.13 13.12
CA PHE A 83 -17.18 0.31 12.86
C PHE A 83 -18.36 1.00 13.54
N GLU A 84 -19.57 0.45 13.39
CA GLU A 84 -20.78 0.99 14.02
C GLU A 84 -20.68 1.03 15.54
N GLN A 85 -20.15 -0.04 16.16
CA GLN A 85 -19.94 -0.11 17.61
C GLN A 85 -18.87 0.87 18.10
N LEU A 86 -17.75 0.98 17.39
CA LEU A 86 -16.64 1.85 17.79
C LEU A 86 -17.04 3.33 17.77
N PHE A 87 -17.77 3.76 16.74
CA PHE A 87 -18.16 5.16 16.53
C PHE A 87 -19.58 5.50 17.03
N ARG A 88 -20.30 4.53 17.62
CA ARG A 88 -21.66 4.71 18.17
C ARG A 88 -22.64 5.29 17.15
N LEU A 89 -22.65 4.72 15.94
CA LEU A 89 -23.45 5.19 14.81
C LEU A 89 -24.83 4.51 14.71
N LYS A 90 -25.14 3.58 15.61
CA LYS A 90 -26.44 2.93 15.77
C LYS A 90 -26.78 2.72 17.24
#